data_AF-A0A183IG55-F1
#
_entry.id   AF-A0A183IG55-F1
#
_cell.length_a   1.000
_cell.length_b   1.000
_cell.length_c   1.000
_cell.angle_alpha   90.00
_cell.angle_beta   90.00
_cell.angle_gamma   90.00
#
_symmetry.space_group_name_H-M   'P 1'
#
loop_
_entity.id
_entity.type
_entity.pdbx_description
1 polymer ?
#
loop_
_entity_poly.entity_id
_entity_poly.type
_entity_poly.pdbx_seq_one_letter_code
_entity_poly.pdbx_strand_id
1 'polypeptide(L)'
;MAFESLALLSTALSRLEVGKLAVSKFGSSPELLHPFSEPFTSSAGSLVLDSLTFQQTKTDLIPLLHFASSYFQTSQALFTAPSSGFELPAQLLLIVSDGVGIFSEGINKLKLAVQHAVRSNVFIVFIIIDDASSKNSILNVKVPMFRPGSTDLEIRPYMEFFPFPFYIFLRKISALPAVMAEALRQWFTVITN
;
A
#
# COMPACT_ATOMS: atom_id res chain seq x y z
N MET A 1 4.75 15.25 -5.34
CA MET A 1 5.01 13.82 -5.63
C MET A 1 3.77 12.96 -5.41
N ALA A 2 3.14 12.91 -4.22
CA ALA A 2 1.99 12.01 -3.98
C ALA A 2 0.81 12.16 -4.97
N PHE A 3 0.39 13.39 -5.28
CA PHE A 3 -0.68 13.65 -6.25
C PHE A 3 -0.35 13.19 -7.67
N GLU A 4 0.89 13.46 -8.11
CA GLU A 4 1.40 13.05 -9.41
C GLU A 4 1.57 11.52 -9.49
N SER A 5 1.99 10.87 -8.39
CA SER A 5 2.03 9.41 -8.27
C SER A 5 0.66 8.82 -8.53
N LEU A 6 -0.38 9.37 -7.88
CA LEU A 6 -1.72 8.86 -7.99
C LEU A 6 -2.27 9.01 -9.40
N ALA A 7 -2.11 10.19 -10.02
CA ALA A 7 -2.55 10.42 -11.39
C ALA A 7 -1.86 9.46 -12.39
N LEU A 8 -0.55 9.26 -12.23
CA LEU A 8 0.22 8.33 -13.07
C LEU A 8 -0.19 6.87 -12.83
N LEU A 9 -0.34 6.45 -11.58
CA LEU A 9 -0.76 5.10 -11.22
C LEU A 9 -2.16 4.80 -11.77
N SER A 10 -3.12 5.67 -11.53
CA SER A 10 -4.48 5.46 -12.03
C SER A 10 -4.51 5.42 -13.56
N THR A 11 -3.76 6.29 -14.24
CA THR A 11 -3.67 6.26 -15.71
C THR A 11 -3.02 4.98 -16.22
N ALA A 12 -1.94 4.52 -15.58
CA ALA A 12 -1.25 3.29 -15.95
C ALA A 12 -2.13 2.06 -15.72
N LEU A 13 -2.82 1.97 -14.57
CA LEU A 13 -3.71 0.87 -14.22
C LEU A 13 -4.93 0.81 -15.16
N SER A 14 -5.52 1.96 -15.49
CA SER A 14 -6.61 2.01 -16.49
C SER A 14 -6.16 1.55 -17.88
N ARG A 15 -4.90 1.81 -18.27
CA ARG A 15 -4.33 1.34 -19.55
C ARG A 15 -3.94 -0.13 -19.55
N LEU A 16 -3.65 -0.70 -18.38
CA LEU A 16 -3.33 -2.12 -18.19
C LEU A 16 -4.58 -2.99 -18.12
N GLU A 17 -5.78 -2.43 -18.36
CA GLU A 17 -7.08 -3.10 -18.24
C GLU A 17 -7.25 -3.79 -16.87
N VAL A 18 -6.69 -3.19 -15.82
CA VAL A 18 -6.83 -3.70 -14.46
C VAL A 18 -8.30 -3.62 -14.09
N GLY A 19 -8.91 -4.79 -13.82
CA GLY A 19 -10.36 -4.97 -13.84
C GLY A 19 -11.16 -3.89 -13.10
N LYS A 20 -10.91 -3.69 -11.80
CA LYS A 20 -11.58 -2.64 -11.00
C LYS A 20 -10.56 -1.88 -10.18
N LEU A 21 -10.74 -0.56 -10.07
CA LEU A 21 -9.88 0.33 -9.29
C LEU A 21 -10.68 0.97 -8.15
N ALA A 22 -10.11 0.97 -6.95
CA ALA A 22 -10.62 1.73 -5.82
C ALA A 22 -9.49 2.57 -5.24
N VAL A 23 -9.84 3.70 -4.62
CA VAL A 23 -8.88 4.59 -3.97
C VAL A 23 -9.34 4.87 -2.56
N SER A 24 -8.42 4.74 -1.61
CA SER A 24 -8.62 5.11 -0.21
C SER A 24 -7.48 6.01 0.24
N LYS A 25 -7.79 6.95 1.14
CA LYS A 25 -6.77 7.66 1.93
C LYS A 25 -6.68 7.07 3.32
N PHE A 26 -5.57 7.30 4.00
CA PHE A 26 -5.34 6.82 5.35
C PHE A 26 -4.39 7.74 6.12
N GLY A 27 -4.40 7.55 7.42
CA GLY A 27 -3.45 8.10 8.39
C GLY A 27 -3.88 7.64 9.78
N SER A 28 -4.74 8.35 10.49
CA SER A 28 -5.35 7.82 11.73
C SER A 28 -6.36 6.70 11.48
N SER A 29 -7.10 6.79 10.37
CA SER A 29 -8.06 5.78 9.93
C SER A 29 -8.18 5.78 8.40
N PRO A 30 -8.54 4.65 7.77
CA PRO A 30 -8.78 4.59 6.34
C PRO A 30 -10.15 5.19 5.98
N GLU A 31 -10.22 5.82 4.80
CA GLU A 31 -11.44 6.37 4.21
C GLU A 31 -11.46 6.05 2.71
N LEU A 32 -12.58 5.49 2.22
CA LEU A 32 -12.78 5.22 0.80
C LEU A 32 -13.11 6.51 0.06
N LEU A 33 -12.32 6.83 -0.96
CA LEU A 33 -12.50 8.01 -1.81
C LEU A 33 -13.13 7.66 -3.15
N HIS A 34 -12.87 6.46 -3.67
CA HIS A 34 -13.43 5.97 -4.93
C HIS A 34 -13.68 4.46 -4.84
N PRO A 35 -14.91 3.97 -5.09
CA PRO A 35 -15.26 2.56 -4.97
C PRO A 35 -14.97 1.75 -6.24
N PHE A 36 -14.83 0.43 -6.11
CA PHE A 36 -14.67 -0.49 -7.26
C PHE A 36 -15.86 -0.52 -8.25
N SER A 37 -17.03 -0.01 -7.84
CA SER A 37 -18.25 0.00 -8.64
C SER A 37 -18.29 1.10 -9.69
N GLU A 38 -17.37 2.06 -9.62
CA GLU A 38 -17.35 3.24 -10.50
C GLU A 38 -16.09 3.23 -11.37
N PRO A 39 -16.16 3.74 -12.62
CA PRO A 39 -14.98 3.92 -13.45
C PRO A 39 -14.14 5.09 -12.94
N PHE A 40 -12.81 4.94 -12.96
CA PHE A 40 -11.90 6.01 -12.57
C PHE A 40 -11.69 7.00 -13.72
N THR A 41 -12.47 8.09 -13.72
CA THR A 41 -12.40 9.17 -14.72
C THR A 41 -11.53 10.34 -14.23
N SER A 42 -11.24 11.31 -15.11
CA SER A 42 -10.53 12.54 -14.72
C SER A 42 -11.27 13.35 -13.63
N SER A 43 -12.60 13.34 -13.65
CA SER A 43 -13.41 14.02 -12.61
C SER A 43 -13.35 13.30 -11.27
N ALA A 44 -13.42 11.96 -11.26
CA ALA A 44 -13.19 11.16 -10.06
C ALA A 44 -11.78 11.41 -9.50
N GLY A 45 -10.78 11.51 -10.38
CA GLY A 45 -9.43 11.91 -10.03
C GLY A 45 -9.38 13.26 -9.32
N SER A 46 -10.02 14.30 -9.85
CA SER A 46 -10.06 15.63 -9.21
C SER A 46 -10.64 15.57 -7.80
N LEU A 47 -11.78 14.89 -7.62
CA LEU A 47 -12.43 14.75 -6.31
C LEU A 47 -11.53 14.05 -5.29
N VAL A 48 -10.82 13.00 -5.74
CA VAL A 48 -9.84 12.32 -4.90
C VAL A 48 -8.72 13.27 -4.49
N LEU A 49 -8.16 14.04 -5.42
CA LEU A 49 -7.09 15.01 -5.13
C LEU A 49 -7.56 16.08 -4.12
N ASP A 50 -8.77 16.62 -4.31
CA ASP A 50 -9.34 17.65 -3.44
C ASP A 50 -9.53 17.16 -1.99
N SER A 51 -9.71 15.85 -1.80
CA SER A 51 -9.89 15.24 -0.49
C SER A 51 -8.59 14.99 0.32
N LEU A 52 -7.42 15.11 -0.32
CA LEU A 52 -6.11 14.81 0.28
C LEU A 52 -5.47 16.09 0.84
N THR A 53 -5.79 16.41 2.10
CA THR A 53 -5.29 17.63 2.76
C THR A 53 -3.90 17.47 3.38
N PHE A 54 -3.42 16.23 3.58
CA PHE A 54 -2.17 15.90 4.27
C PHE A 54 -2.03 16.48 5.69
N GLN A 55 -3.15 16.71 6.38
CA GLN A 55 -3.17 17.28 7.74
C GLN A 55 -3.16 16.22 8.85
N GLN A 56 -3.10 14.93 8.51
CA GLN A 56 -3.09 13.85 9.50
C GLN A 56 -1.70 13.70 10.14
N THR A 57 -1.67 13.43 11.45
CA THR A 57 -0.42 13.35 12.24
C THR A 57 -0.01 11.92 12.60
N LYS A 58 -0.82 10.93 12.22
CA LYS A 58 -0.57 9.50 12.46
C LYS A 58 -0.57 8.75 11.12
N THR A 59 0.22 7.69 11.06
CA THR A 59 0.21 6.70 9.98
C THR A 59 -0.08 5.33 10.57
N ASP A 60 -1.33 4.89 10.50
CA ASP A 60 -1.80 3.63 11.05
C ASP A 60 -2.17 2.64 9.94
N LEU A 61 -1.27 1.70 9.71
CA LEU A 61 -1.43 0.69 8.67
C LEU A 61 -2.28 -0.49 9.11
N ILE A 62 -2.45 -0.73 10.41
CA ILE A 62 -3.21 -1.90 10.88
C ILE A 62 -4.70 -1.76 10.47
N PRO A 63 -5.39 -0.64 10.78
CA PRO A 63 -6.74 -0.40 10.29
C PRO A 63 -6.83 -0.40 8.76
N LEU A 64 -5.83 0.15 8.05
CA LEU A 64 -5.80 0.12 6.59
C LEU A 64 -5.78 -1.31 6.05
N LEU A 65 -4.93 -2.18 6.57
CA LEU A 65 -4.79 -3.56 6.12
C LEU A 65 -6.07 -4.37 6.38
N HIS A 66 -6.69 -4.18 7.55
CA HIS A 66 -7.98 -4.80 7.85
C HIS A 66 -9.09 -4.28 6.93
N PHE A 67 -9.19 -2.96 6.76
CA PHE A 67 -10.15 -2.33 5.86
C PHE A 67 -10.01 -2.84 4.43
N ALA A 68 -8.79 -2.83 3.88
CA ALA A 68 -8.52 -3.29 2.53
C ALA A 68 -8.88 -4.78 2.36
N SER A 69 -8.48 -5.64 3.30
CA SER A 69 -8.80 -7.08 3.25
C SER A 69 -10.31 -7.33 3.23
N SER A 70 -11.07 -6.66 4.11
CA SER A 70 -12.53 -6.78 4.16
C SER A 70 -13.22 -6.23 2.91
N TYR A 71 -12.73 -5.10 2.38
CA TYR A 71 -13.27 -4.49 1.17
C TYR A 71 -13.05 -5.40 -0.05
N PHE A 72 -11.87 -6.01 -0.14
CA PHE A 72 -11.52 -7.02 -1.13
C PHE A 72 -12.41 -8.27 -1.06
N GLN A 73 -12.62 -8.83 0.14
CA GLN A 73 -13.50 -9.98 0.36
C GLN A 73 -14.95 -9.68 -0.04
N THR A 74 -15.46 -8.50 0.36
CA THR A 74 -16.81 -8.06 0.00
C THR A 74 -16.97 -7.92 -1.51
N SER A 75 -15.94 -7.39 -2.19
CA SER A 75 -15.94 -7.29 -3.65
C SER A 75 -15.94 -8.66 -4.33
N GLN A 76 -15.14 -9.62 -3.84
CA GLN A 76 -15.13 -10.99 -4.38
C GLN A 76 -16.48 -11.71 -4.25
N ALA A 77 -17.20 -11.52 -3.14
CA ALA A 77 -18.51 -12.13 -2.94
C ALA A 77 -19.54 -11.72 -4.00
N LEU A 78 -19.35 -10.56 -4.64
CA LEU A 78 -20.18 -10.10 -5.77
C LEU A 78 -19.86 -10.84 -7.08
N PHE A 79 -18.67 -11.44 -7.19
CA PHE A 79 -18.25 -12.24 -8.34
C PHE A 79 -18.58 -13.73 -8.19
N THR A 80 -18.80 -14.22 -6.96
CA THR A 80 -19.13 -15.63 -6.68
C THR A 80 -20.62 -15.94 -6.90
N ALA A 81 -21.18 -15.57 -8.06
CA ALA A 81 -22.46 -16.13 -8.47
C ALA A 81 -22.28 -17.65 -8.75
N PRO A 82 -23.20 -18.52 -8.31
CA PRO A 82 -22.99 -19.98 -8.24
C PRO A 82 -22.84 -20.70 -9.61
N SER A 83 -22.83 -19.97 -10.73
CA SER A 83 -22.85 -20.52 -12.09
C SER A 83 -21.64 -20.14 -12.95
N SER A 84 -20.68 -19.38 -12.44
CA SER A 84 -19.57 -18.88 -13.25
C SER A 84 -18.26 -19.55 -12.82
N GLY A 85 -17.78 -20.53 -13.60
CA GLY A 85 -16.48 -21.20 -13.42
C GLY A 85 -15.26 -20.31 -13.69
N PHE A 86 -15.36 -19.01 -13.38
CA PHE A 86 -14.29 -18.04 -13.51
C PHE A 86 -13.44 -18.04 -12.24
N GLU A 87 -12.13 -17.97 -12.42
CA GLU A 87 -11.18 -17.77 -11.33
C GLU A 87 -11.42 -16.41 -10.65
N LEU A 88 -11.27 -16.37 -9.34
CA LEU A 88 -11.40 -15.13 -8.57
C LEU A 88 -10.35 -14.12 -9.04
N PRO A 89 -10.71 -12.83 -9.21
CA PRO A 89 -9.75 -11.83 -9.62
C PRO A 89 -8.66 -11.69 -8.55
N ALA A 90 -7.42 -11.69 -9.00
CA ALA A 90 -6.27 -11.50 -8.14
C ALA A 90 -6.27 -10.09 -7.52
N GLN A 91 -5.84 -9.96 -6.26
CA GLN A 91 -6.02 -8.74 -5.47
C GLN A 91 -4.69 -8.03 -5.21
N LEU A 92 -4.63 -6.76 -5.61
CA LEU A 92 -3.44 -5.92 -5.48
C LEU A 92 -3.74 -4.70 -4.60
N LEU A 93 -3.02 -4.58 -3.49
CA LEU A 93 -3.00 -3.41 -2.63
C LEU A 93 -1.72 -2.62 -2.86
N LEU A 94 -1.85 -1.41 -3.41
CA LEU A 94 -0.75 -0.45 -3.53
C LEU A 94 -0.82 0.55 -2.38
N ILE A 95 0.19 0.57 -1.53
CA ILE A 95 0.30 1.53 -0.42
C ILE A 95 1.35 2.57 -0.79
N VAL A 96 0.96 3.83 -0.85
CA VAL A 96 1.87 4.95 -1.18
C VAL A 96 2.06 5.82 0.05
N SER A 97 3.27 5.86 0.60
CA SER A 97 3.61 6.64 1.79
C SER A 97 5.14 6.82 1.87
N ASP A 98 5.61 7.79 2.64
CA ASP A 98 7.04 7.91 3.01
C ASP A 98 7.52 6.79 3.95
N GLY A 99 6.60 5.98 4.50
CA GLY A 99 6.88 4.80 5.33
C GLY A 99 7.29 5.13 6.76
N VAL A 100 7.35 6.41 7.14
CA VAL A 100 7.74 6.86 8.48
C VAL A 100 6.54 6.80 9.43
N GLY A 101 6.78 6.37 10.68
CA GLY A 101 5.74 6.33 11.72
C GLY A 101 4.81 5.11 11.68
N ILE A 102 5.03 4.16 10.77
CA ILE A 102 4.17 2.98 10.59
C ILE A 102 4.18 2.03 11.80
N PHE A 103 5.20 2.13 12.66
CA PHE A 103 5.33 1.33 13.87
C PHE A 103 4.63 1.90 15.11
N SER A 104 3.79 2.93 14.95
CA SER A 104 3.09 3.60 16.06
C SER A 104 2.31 2.63 16.97
N GLU A 105 1.74 1.56 16.40
CA GLU A 105 1.01 0.51 17.13
C GLU A 105 1.88 -0.70 17.56
N GLY A 106 3.17 -0.67 17.23
CA GLY A 106 4.14 -1.71 17.53
C GLY A 106 4.45 -2.65 16.35
N ILE A 107 5.75 -2.97 16.20
CA ILE A 107 6.29 -3.77 15.09
C ILE A 107 5.59 -5.13 14.96
N ASN A 108 5.39 -5.85 16.07
CA ASN A 108 4.81 -7.20 16.04
C ASN A 108 3.34 -7.20 15.62
N LYS A 109 2.55 -6.22 16.07
CA LYS A 109 1.15 -6.10 15.67
C LYS A 109 1.04 -5.83 14.17
N LEU A 110 1.88 -4.92 13.65
CA LEU A 110 1.91 -4.64 12.22
C LEU A 110 2.34 -5.86 11.40
N LYS A 111 3.37 -6.60 11.83
CA LYS A 111 3.79 -7.85 11.18
C LYS A 111 2.64 -8.87 11.10
N LEU A 112 1.88 -9.04 12.18
CA LEU A 112 0.72 -9.93 12.20
C LEU A 112 -0.38 -9.45 11.24
N ALA A 113 -0.64 -8.14 11.17
CA ALA A 113 -1.61 -7.57 10.23
C ALA A 113 -1.20 -7.79 8.76
N VAL A 114 0.08 -7.60 8.43
CA VAL A 114 0.61 -7.88 7.08
C VAL A 114 0.46 -9.37 6.75
N GLN A 115 0.83 -10.27 7.66
CA GLN A 115 0.66 -11.71 7.45
C GLN A 115 -0.80 -12.11 7.26
N HIS A 116 -1.73 -11.49 7.99
CA HIS A 116 -3.16 -11.72 7.83
C HIS A 116 -3.66 -11.32 6.43
N ALA A 117 -3.26 -10.14 5.95
CA ALA A 117 -3.64 -9.66 4.63
C ALA A 117 -3.07 -10.55 3.51
N VAL A 118 -1.80 -10.98 3.63
CA VAL A 118 -1.18 -11.93 2.69
C VAL A 118 -1.90 -13.28 2.68
N ARG A 119 -2.26 -13.82 3.85
CA ARG A 119 -3.07 -15.07 3.96
C ARG A 119 -4.48 -14.91 3.39
N SER A 120 -4.97 -13.68 3.28
CA SER A 120 -6.25 -13.36 2.63
C SER A 120 -6.11 -13.18 1.11
N ASN A 121 -5.00 -13.64 0.52
CA ASN A 121 -4.67 -13.53 -0.91
C ASN A 121 -4.57 -12.07 -1.42
N VAL A 122 -4.27 -11.12 -0.53
CA VAL A 122 -3.98 -9.74 -0.91
C VAL A 122 -2.49 -9.59 -1.18
N PHE A 123 -2.12 -9.28 -2.42
CA PHE A 123 -0.75 -8.94 -2.77
C PHE A 123 -0.48 -7.47 -2.46
N ILE A 124 0.48 -7.22 -1.57
CA ILE A 124 0.75 -5.88 -1.05
C ILE A 124 2.07 -5.37 -1.60
N VAL A 125 2.04 -4.19 -2.23
CA VAL A 125 3.23 -3.45 -2.66
C VAL A 125 3.28 -2.12 -1.94
N PHE A 126 4.33 -1.91 -1.16
CA PHE A 126 4.55 -0.65 -0.47
C PHE A 126 5.48 0.26 -1.28
N ILE A 127 4.96 1.36 -1.81
CA ILE A 127 5.71 2.37 -2.54
C ILE A 127 6.15 3.44 -1.54
N ILE A 128 7.44 3.39 -1.19
CA ILE A 128 8.11 4.34 -0.31
C ILE A 128 8.48 5.58 -1.11
N ILE A 129 7.79 6.70 -0.87
CA ILE A 129 8.19 8.00 -1.43
C ILE A 129 9.35 8.53 -0.58
N ASP A 130 10.56 8.47 -1.12
CA ASP A 130 11.78 8.84 -0.40
C ASP A 130 12.55 9.92 -1.16
N ASP A 131 12.85 11.02 -0.47
CA ASP A 131 13.81 12.02 -0.96
C ASP A 131 15.18 11.74 -0.35
N ALA A 132 16.07 11.15 -1.16
CA ALA A 132 17.42 10.79 -0.75
C ALA A 132 18.30 11.99 -0.39
N SER A 133 17.95 13.20 -0.84
CA SER A 133 18.67 14.43 -0.47
C SER A 133 18.21 14.99 0.88
N SER A 134 17.07 14.52 1.39
CA SER A 134 16.52 14.97 2.65
C SER A 134 17.22 14.27 3.83
N LYS A 135 17.48 15.04 4.89
CA LYS A 135 17.89 14.48 6.20
C LYS A 135 16.82 13.52 6.77
N ASN A 136 15.60 13.58 6.23
CA ASN A 136 14.44 12.80 6.65
C ASN A 136 14.24 11.54 5.80
N SER A 137 15.20 11.16 4.94
CA SER A 137 15.12 9.89 4.21
C SER A 137 14.90 8.74 5.18
N ILE A 138 13.98 7.84 4.84
CA ILE A 138 13.64 6.67 5.68
C ILE A 138 14.87 5.80 5.96
N LEU A 139 15.86 5.81 5.07
CA LEU A 139 17.12 5.06 5.22
C LEU A 139 18.00 5.61 6.36
N ASN A 140 17.84 6.88 6.71
CA ASN A 140 18.54 7.52 7.80
C ASN A 140 17.80 7.38 9.15
N VAL A 141 16.53 6.94 9.11
CA VAL A 141 15.72 6.75 10.31
C VAL A 141 16.23 5.55 11.08
N LYS A 142 16.35 5.72 12.39
CA LYS A 142 16.75 4.67 13.34
C LYS A 142 15.71 4.54 14.43
N VAL A 143 15.54 3.32 14.92
CA VAL A 143 14.61 3.00 16.00
C VAL A 143 15.36 2.52 17.23
N PRO A 144 15.02 3.03 18.43
CA PRO A 144 15.53 2.46 19.67
C PRO A 144 14.80 1.14 19.95
N MET A 145 15.56 0.08 20.15
CA MET A 145 15.05 -1.27 20.43
C MET A 145 15.65 -1.78 21.73
N PHE A 146 14.82 -2.32 22.62
CA PHE A 146 15.33 -3.02 23.80
C PHE A 146 15.92 -4.37 23.36
N ARG A 147 17.14 -4.66 23.82
CA ARG A 147 17.72 -5.99 23.63
C ARG A 147 16.92 -7.03 24.42
N PRO A 148 16.59 -8.20 23.85
CA PRO A 148 15.82 -9.23 24.54
C PRO A 148 16.46 -9.60 25.88
N GLY A 149 15.69 -9.47 26.97
CA GLY A 149 16.16 -9.82 28.32
C GLY A 149 17.11 -8.80 28.97
N SER A 150 17.26 -7.60 28.40
CA SER A 150 18.06 -6.52 29.00
C SER A 150 17.34 -5.16 28.94
N THR A 151 17.73 -4.24 29.82
CA THR A 151 17.26 -2.84 29.80
C THR A 151 18.05 -1.97 28.82
N ASP A 152 19.06 -2.54 28.14
CA ASP A 152 19.90 -1.82 27.21
C ASP A 152 19.12 -1.50 25.93
N LEU A 153 19.19 -0.23 25.53
CA LEU A 153 18.68 0.25 24.25
C LEU A 153 19.75 0.10 23.17
N GLU A 154 19.38 -0.56 22.08
CA GLU A 154 20.15 -0.65 20.85
C GLU A 154 19.48 0.19 19.77
N ILE A 155 20.26 1.06 19.12
CA ILE A 155 19.77 1.86 18.00
C ILE A 155 19.97 1.05 16.73
N ARG A 156 18.87 0.68 16.06
CA ARG A 156 18.91 -0.14 14.84
C ARG A 156 18.27 0.59 13.64
N PRO A 157 18.69 0.27 12.40
CA PRO A 157 18.09 0.88 11.21
C PRO A 157 16.59 0.60 11.12
N TYR A 158 15.80 1.62 10.79
CA TYR A 158 14.33 1.50 10.69
C TYR A 158 13.90 0.40 9.70
N MET A 159 14.56 0.35 8.55
CA MET A 159 14.24 -0.58 7.46
C MET A 159 14.43 -2.06 7.81
N GLU A 160 15.21 -2.35 8.85
CA GLU A 160 15.41 -3.73 9.30
C GLU A 160 14.12 -4.37 9.82
N PHE A 161 13.19 -3.55 10.33
CA PHE A 161 11.91 -4.01 10.87
C PHE A 161 10.75 -3.81 9.91
N PHE A 162 11.02 -3.33 8.69
CA PHE A 162 9.99 -3.04 7.70
C PHE A 162 9.24 -4.33 7.32
N PRO A 163 7.92 -4.42 7.53
CA PRO A 163 7.21 -5.70 7.58
C PRO A 163 6.68 -6.14 6.21
N PHE A 164 6.81 -5.30 5.18
CA PHE A 164 6.27 -5.59 3.85
C PHE A 164 7.27 -6.40 3.02
N PRO A 165 6.85 -7.54 2.44
CA PRO A 165 7.73 -8.37 1.62
C PRO A 165 8.13 -7.71 0.30
N PHE A 166 7.24 -6.90 -0.27
CA PHE A 166 7.47 -6.15 -1.49
C PHE A 166 7.35 -4.65 -1.21
N TYR A 167 8.45 -3.93 -1.40
CA TYR A 167 8.48 -2.49 -1.31
C TYR A 167 9.42 -1.88 -2.36
N ILE A 168 9.10 -0.65 -2.76
CA ILE A 168 9.80 0.08 -3.82
C ILE A 168 10.23 1.44 -3.26
N PHE A 169 11.50 1.80 -3.45
CA PHE A 169 11.94 3.19 -3.23
C PHE A 169 11.65 4.04 -4.46
N LEU A 170 10.74 4.99 -4.33
CA LEU A 170 10.40 5.94 -5.37
C LEU A 170 11.04 7.30 -5.08
N ARG A 171 12.21 7.53 -5.69
CA ARG A 171 12.94 8.83 -5.61
C ARG A 171 12.56 9.81 -6.70
N LYS A 172 12.10 9.29 -7.83
CA LYS A 172 11.67 10.09 -8.99
C LYS A 172 10.33 9.57 -9.45
N ILE A 173 9.35 10.45 -9.50
CA ILE A 173 7.99 10.13 -9.90
C ILE A 173 7.90 9.55 -11.32
N SER A 174 8.75 10.04 -12.21
CA SER A 174 8.84 9.59 -13.60
C SER A 174 9.25 8.12 -13.73
N ALA A 175 9.88 7.52 -12.71
CA ALA A 175 10.25 6.11 -12.71
C ALA A 175 9.08 5.20 -12.31
N LEU A 176 8.02 5.74 -11.70
CA LEU A 176 6.93 4.94 -11.13
C LEU A 176 6.27 3.99 -12.13
N PRO A 177 5.92 4.41 -13.37
CA PRO A 177 5.27 3.50 -14.32
C PRO A 177 6.13 2.28 -14.66
N ALA A 178 7.44 2.48 -14.87
CA ALA A 178 8.37 1.40 -15.22
C ALA A 178 8.58 0.44 -14.05
N VAL A 179 8.75 0.96 -12.82
CA VAL A 179 8.94 0.12 -11.63
C VAL A 179 7.67 -0.66 -11.29
N MET A 180 6.50 -0.05 -11.48
CA MET A 180 5.20 -0.71 -11.32
C MET A 180 5.00 -1.83 -12.33
N ALA A 181 5.33 -1.60 -13.60
CA ALA A 181 5.25 -2.65 -14.62
C ALA A 181 6.12 -3.86 -14.26
N GLU A 182 7.33 -3.64 -13.75
CA GLU A 182 8.21 -4.72 -13.32
C GLU A 182 7.70 -5.44 -12.06
N ALA A 183 7.21 -4.70 -11.06
CA ALA A 183 6.62 -5.29 -9.86
C ALA A 183 5.37 -6.14 -10.19
N LEU A 184 4.53 -5.66 -11.10
CA LEU A 184 3.38 -6.41 -11.61
C LEU A 184 3.82 -7.66 -12.37
N ARG A 185 4.85 -7.58 -13.23
CA ARG A 185 5.40 -8.76 -13.91
C ARG A 185 5.93 -9.81 -12.94
N GLN A 186 6.66 -9.39 -11.91
CA GLN A 186 7.15 -10.28 -10.87
C GLN A 186 5.98 -10.94 -10.12
N TRP A 187 4.95 -10.17 -9.80
CA TRP A 187 3.74 -10.69 -9.19
C TRP A 187 3.01 -11.70 -10.06
N PHE A 188 2.80 -11.39 -11.35
CA PHE A 188 2.21 -12.33 -12.31
C PHE A 188 2.99 -13.65 -12.34
N THR A 189 4.32 -13.60 -12.28
CA THR A 189 5.16 -14.81 -12.22
C THR A 189 4.93 -15.63 -10.94
N VAL A 190 4.62 -14.98 -9.81
CA VAL A 190 4.36 -15.65 -8.53
C VAL A 190 2.96 -16.27 -8.49
N ILE A 191 1.95 -15.64 -9.10
CA ILE A 191 0.56 -16.15 -9.07
C ILE A 191 0.27 -17.21 -10.15
N THR A 192 1.07 -17.29 -11.21
CA THR A 192 0.90 -18.28 -12.29
C THR A 192 1.71 -19.57 -12.06
N ASN A 193 2.51 -19.65 -10.99
CA ASN A 193 3.19 -20.86 -10.54
C ASN A 193 2.41 -21.54 -9.40
#